data_AF-A0A7R9YJM5-F1
#
_entry.id   AF-A0A7R9YJM5-F1
#
_cell.length_a   1.000
_cell.length_b   1.000
_cell.length_c   1.000
_cell.angle_alpha   90.00
_cell.angle_beta   90.00
_cell.angle_gamma   90.00
#
_symmetry.space_group_name_H-M   'P 1'
#
loop_
_entity.id
_entity.type
_entity.pdbx_description
1 polymer ?
#
loop_
_entity_poly.entity_id
_entity_poly.type
_entity_poly.pdbx_seq_one_letter_code
_entity_poly.pdbx_strand_id
1 'polypeptide(L)'
;GGGGGVLRDALGAEFLVLHGGLRAQGYRDNETWLLGPLGPAIGARRWRWARIGGSASPQLAEPIPVARFHHRLTVLGGARSTAHGSSLVISGGHDYMLRPLLSVWVLSLRAVELCARTS
;
A
#
# COMPACT_ATOMS: atom_id res chain seq x y z
N GLY A 1 -3.32 -5.72 -13.87
CA GLY A 1 -3.33 -5.90 -12.41
C GLY A 1 -2.44 -4.88 -11.71
N GLY A 2 -2.84 -4.43 -10.52
CA GLY A 2 -1.96 -3.73 -9.57
C GLY A 2 -1.22 -4.75 -8.69
N GLY A 3 -0.04 -4.39 -8.18
CA GLY A 3 0.70 -5.23 -7.25
C GLY A 3 0.09 -5.20 -5.85
N GLY A 4 0.15 -6.32 -5.13
CA GLY A 4 -0.31 -6.43 -3.75
C GLY A 4 0.62 -7.26 -2.88
N GLY A 5 0.48 -7.13 -1.57
CA GLY A 5 1.30 -7.85 -0.58
C GLY A 5 0.68 -7.81 0.82
N VAL A 6 1.33 -8.43 1.80
CA VAL A 6 0.88 -8.40 3.19
C VAL A 6 1.87 -7.62 4.04
N LEU A 7 1.37 -6.59 4.71
CA LEU A 7 2.08 -5.82 5.73
C LEU A 7 1.75 -6.36 7.12
N ARG A 8 2.65 -6.16 8.07
CA ARG A 8 2.42 -6.42 9.48
C ARG A 8 2.72 -5.16 10.29
N ASP A 9 1.84 -4.81 11.20
CA ASP A 9 2.11 -3.71 12.14
C ASP A 9 3.05 -4.16 13.28
N ALA A 10 3.32 -3.24 14.22
CA ALA A 10 4.17 -3.53 15.37
C ALA A 10 3.58 -4.59 16.32
N LEU A 11 2.26 -4.77 16.31
CA LEU A 11 1.54 -5.77 17.11
C LEU A 11 1.39 -7.10 16.37
N GLY A 12 1.85 -7.19 15.12
CA GLY A 12 1.77 -8.37 14.27
C GLY A 12 0.44 -8.53 13.53
N ALA A 13 -0.47 -7.54 13.58
CA ALA A 13 -1.69 -7.58 12.80
C ALA A 13 -1.37 -7.44 11.31
N GLU A 14 -1.99 -8.29 10.50
CA GLU A 14 -1.74 -8.35 9.06
C GLU A 14 -2.68 -7.44 8.28
N PHE A 15 -2.18 -6.81 7.23
CA PHE A 15 -2.95 -5.95 6.34
C PHE A 15 -2.60 -6.29 4.90
N LEU A 16 -3.61 -6.52 4.06
CA LEU A 16 -3.40 -6.59 2.62
C LEU A 16 -3.15 -5.17 2.13
N VAL A 17 -2.05 -4.96 1.41
CA VAL A 17 -1.74 -3.70 0.75
C VAL A 17 -1.94 -3.81 -0.74
N LEU A 18 -2.56 -2.79 -1.33
CA LEU A 18 -2.73 -2.59 -2.76
C LEU A 18 -2.18 -1.23 -3.14
N HIS A 19 -1.54 -1.15 -4.30
CA HIS A 19 -1.12 0.13 -4.89
C HIS A 19 -1.56 0.20 -6.35
N GLY A 20 -2.04 1.39 -6.74
CA GLY A 20 -2.31 1.75 -8.12
C GLY A 20 -3.27 0.80 -8.85
N GLY A 21 -3.03 0.60 -10.14
CA GLY A 21 -3.83 -0.27 -11.00
C GLY A 21 -4.68 0.46 -12.03
N LEU A 22 -5.55 -0.32 -12.68
CA LEU A 22 -6.44 0.14 -13.76
C LEU A 22 -7.89 -0.01 -13.30
N ARG A 23 -8.61 1.10 -13.21
CA ARG A 23 -10.05 1.12 -12.92
C ARG A 23 -10.84 0.73 -14.17
N ALA A 24 -12.07 0.25 -13.98
CA ALA A 24 -12.92 -0.23 -15.08
C ALA A 24 -13.17 0.83 -16.17
N GLN A 25 -13.21 2.12 -15.78
CA GLN A 25 -13.40 3.24 -16.69
C GLN A 25 -12.10 3.67 -17.41
N GLY A 26 -11.00 2.91 -17.27
CA GLY A 26 -9.71 3.23 -17.87
C GLY A 26 -8.89 4.28 -17.12
N TYR A 27 -9.34 4.75 -15.95
CA TYR A 27 -8.53 5.60 -15.07
C TYR A 27 -7.43 4.78 -14.38
N ARG A 28 -6.26 5.38 -14.22
CA ARG A 28 -5.11 4.75 -13.56
C ARG A 28 -4.95 5.37 -12.19
N ASP A 29 -4.62 4.54 -11.23
CA ASP A 29 -4.54 4.92 -9.83
C ASP A 29 -3.07 5.02 -9.37
N ASN A 30 -2.81 5.91 -8.42
CA ASN A 30 -1.57 5.97 -7.64
C ASN A 30 -1.83 5.92 -6.13
N GLU A 31 -3.06 5.66 -5.73
CA GLU A 31 -3.43 5.49 -4.33
C GLU A 31 -2.89 4.18 -3.79
N THR A 32 -2.58 4.21 -2.49
CA THR A 32 -2.23 3.01 -1.72
C THR A 32 -3.36 2.73 -0.74
N TRP A 33 -3.84 1.49 -0.73
CA TRP A 33 -4.96 1.06 0.10
C TRP A 33 -4.56 -0.13 0.95
N LEU A 34 -5.10 -0.17 2.17
CA LEU A 34 -4.98 -1.29 3.10
C LEU A 34 -6.34 -1.91 3.36
N LEU A 35 -6.37 -3.23 3.48
CA LEU A 35 -7.48 -3.98 4.02
C LEU A 35 -7.02 -4.76 5.25
N GLY A 36 -7.69 -4.54 6.37
CA GLY A 36 -7.43 -5.30 7.58
C GLY A 36 -8.13 -4.73 8.81
N PRO A 37 -7.73 -5.16 10.00
CA PRO A 37 -6.75 -6.23 10.24
C PRO A 37 -7.27 -7.59 9.72
N LEU A 38 -6.42 -8.32 9.00
CA LEU A 38 -6.72 -9.65 8.48
C LEU A 38 -6.72 -10.69 9.61
N GLY A 39 -7.45 -11.79 9.38
CA GLY A 39 -7.57 -12.88 10.34
C GLY A 39 -8.42 -14.00 9.74
N PRO A 40 -8.99 -14.90 10.57
CA PRO A 40 -9.89 -15.93 10.08
C PRO A 40 -11.08 -15.33 9.31
N ALA A 41 -11.51 -16.00 8.23
CA ALA A 41 -12.57 -15.51 7.34
C ALA A 41 -13.91 -15.25 8.07
N ILE A 42 -14.19 -15.98 9.16
CA ILE A 42 -15.36 -15.73 10.03
C ILE A 42 -15.39 -14.30 10.61
N GLY A 43 -14.21 -13.68 10.77
CA GLY A 43 -14.04 -12.31 11.23
C GLY A 43 -14.00 -11.25 10.13
N ALA A 44 -14.19 -11.62 8.85
CA ALA A 44 -14.01 -10.71 7.70
C ALA A 44 -14.92 -9.47 7.75
N ARG A 45 -16.05 -9.53 8.45
CA ARG A 45 -16.94 -8.38 8.69
C ARG A 45 -16.25 -7.24 9.46
N ARG A 46 -15.12 -7.48 10.10
CA ARG A 46 -14.31 -6.46 10.79
C ARG A 46 -13.26 -5.81 9.90
N TRP A 47 -12.99 -6.38 8.73
CA TRP A 47 -11.98 -5.82 7.82
C TRP A 47 -12.47 -4.49 7.25
N ARG A 48 -11.60 -3.49 7.20
CA ARG A 48 -11.91 -2.16 6.69
C ARG A 48 -10.87 -1.74 5.67
N TRP A 49 -11.35 -1.05 4.63
CA TRP A 49 -10.48 -0.39 3.68
C TRP A 49 -10.01 0.95 4.24
N ALA A 50 -8.71 1.20 4.12
CA ALA A 50 -8.05 2.39 4.58
C ALA A 50 -7.09 2.89 3.50
N ARG A 51 -7.32 4.09 2.98
CA ARG A 51 -6.36 4.76 2.09
C ARG A 51 -5.17 5.29 2.90
N ILE A 52 -3.95 5.08 2.39
CA ILE A 52 -2.73 5.71 2.88
C ILE A 52 -2.27 6.76 1.88
N GLY A 53 -2.02 7.97 2.37
CA GLY A 53 -1.50 9.06 1.55
C GLY A 53 -2.57 9.82 0.76
N GLY A 54 -2.50 11.14 0.89
CA GLY A 54 -3.40 12.14 0.32
C GLY A 54 -3.06 13.51 0.94
N SER A 55 -3.57 14.60 0.37
CA SER A 55 -3.24 15.98 0.80
C SER A 55 -3.52 16.30 2.28
N ALA A 56 -4.26 15.44 2.99
CA ALA A 56 -4.56 15.56 4.41
C ALA A 56 -3.84 14.54 5.32
N SER A 57 -2.92 13.72 4.78
CA SER A 57 -2.29 12.61 5.50
C SER A 57 -0.76 12.74 5.50
N PRO A 58 -0.11 13.04 6.63
CA PRO A 58 1.36 13.21 6.76
C PRO A 58 2.15 11.87 6.71
N GLN A 59 1.58 10.87 6.03
CA GLN A 59 1.89 9.45 6.19
C GLN A 59 2.86 8.93 5.13
N LEU A 60 2.79 9.50 3.92
CA LEU A 60 3.79 9.32 2.89
C LEU A 60 4.72 10.54 2.95
N ALA A 61 6.02 10.30 3.09
CA ALA A 61 6.99 11.33 2.74
C ALA A 61 6.90 11.49 1.21
N GLU A 62 6.36 12.62 0.75
CA GLU A 62 6.30 12.97 -0.66
C GLU A 62 7.66 12.76 -1.34
N PRO A 63 7.71 12.28 -2.60
CA PRO A 63 6.60 12.27 -3.57
C PRO A 63 5.78 10.96 -3.65
N ILE A 64 4.49 11.07 -3.97
CA ILE A 64 3.66 9.91 -4.37
C ILE A 64 4.09 9.43 -5.78
N PRO A 65 4.17 8.10 -6.05
CA PRO A 65 4.48 7.59 -7.37
C PRO A 65 3.49 8.05 -8.43
N VAL A 66 3.96 8.23 -9.67
CA VAL A 66 3.07 8.41 -10.84
C VAL A 66 2.13 7.21 -10.96
N ALA A 67 0.86 7.49 -11.29
CA ALA A 67 -0.18 6.49 -11.53
C ALA A 67 0.28 5.43 -12.53
N ARG A 68 0.11 4.16 -12.15
CA ARG A 68 0.68 3.03 -12.89
C ARG A 68 -0.08 1.73 -12.70
N PHE A 69 0.04 0.85 -13.68
CA PHE A 69 -0.45 -0.53 -13.63
C PHE A 69 0.60 -1.48 -14.22
N HIS A 70 0.45 -2.80 -14.03
CA HIS A 70 1.48 -3.80 -14.40
C HIS A 70 2.84 -3.57 -13.72
N HIS A 71 2.87 -2.84 -12.62
CA HIS A 71 4.06 -2.70 -11.80
C HIS A 71 4.21 -3.93 -10.89
N ARG A 72 5.38 -4.05 -10.29
CA ARG A 72 5.62 -4.98 -9.20
C ARG A 72 5.57 -4.21 -7.88
N LEU A 73 4.87 -4.77 -6.89
CA LEU A 73 4.91 -4.30 -5.50
C LEU A 73 5.61 -5.36 -4.66
N THR A 74 6.56 -4.94 -3.85
CA THR A 74 7.27 -5.81 -2.89
C THR A 74 7.23 -5.15 -1.52
N VAL A 75 6.76 -5.87 -0.51
CA VAL A 75 6.80 -5.41 0.87
C VAL A 75 8.19 -5.69 1.44
N LEU A 76 8.83 -4.65 1.99
CA LEU A 76 10.09 -4.74 2.72
C LEU A 76 9.85 -4.53 4.23
N GLY A 77 10.44 -5.39 5.05
CA GLY A 77 10.34 -5.32 6.51
C GLY A 77 9.34 -6.32 7.08
N GLY A 78 9.87 -7.32 7.78
CA GLY A 78 9.13 -8.29 8.57
C GLY A 78 9.26 -7.97 10.06
N ALA A 79 8.20 -8.30 10.80
CA ALA A 79 8.09 -8.34 12.26
C ALA A 79 9.39 -8.04 13.04
N ARG A 80 9.41 -6.91 13.78
CA ARG A 80 10.40 -6.46 14.81
C ARG A 80 11.24 -5.20 14.51
N SER A 81 10.97 -4.43 13.45
CA SER A 81 11.61 -3.09 13.32
C SER A 81 10.75 -2.01 13.98
N THR A 82 11.11 -1.64 15.21
CA THR A 82 10.40 -0.64 16.03
C THR A 82 10.89 0.80 15.85
N ALA A 83 11.76 1.08 14.87
CA ALA A 83 12.26 2.43 14.60
C ALA A 83 11.87 2.98 13.22
N HIS A 84 11.86 2.11 12.19
CA HIS A 84 11.50 2.45 10.82
C HIS A 84 10.50 1.41 10.34
N GLY A 85 9.24 1.81 10.16
CA GLY A 85 8.13 0.91 9.84
C GLY A 85 8.31 0.15 8.52
N SER A 86 7.33 -0.70 8.17
CA SER A 86 7.36 -1.43 6.91
C SER A 86 7.43 -0.49 5.70
N SER A 87 8.13 -0.91 4.66
CA SER A 87 8.28 -0.14 3.42
C SER A 87 7.68 -0.91 2.25
N LEU A 88 7.20 -0.18 1.24
CA LEU A 88 6.74 -0.75 -0.02
C LEU A 88 7.70 -0.33 -1.12
N VAL A 89 8.20 -1.31 -1.88
CA VAL A 89 8.93 -1.04 -3.12
C VAL A 89 8.00 -1.25 -4.29
N ILE A 90 7.84 -0.22 -5.10
CA ILE A 90 7.08 -0.26 -6.35
C ILE A 90 8.07 -0.08 -7.49
N SER A 91 8.17 -1.07 -8.36
CA SER A 91 9.07 -1.02 -9.51
C SER A 91 8.33 -1.27 -10.82
N GLY A 92 8.75 -0.55 -11.86
CA GLY A 92 8.23 -0.79 -13.19
C GLY A 92 6.81 -0.26 -13.39
N GLY A 93 6.11 -0.92 -14.32
CA GLY A 93 4.74 -0.66 -14.69
C GLY A 93 4.61 0.18 -15.96
N HIS A 94 3.38 0.59 -16.25
CA HIS A 94 3.06 1.42 -17.39
C HIS A 94 2.23 2.62 -16.96
N ASP A 95 2.43 3.75 -17.64
CA ASP A 95 1.63 4.96 -17.47
C ASP A 95 0.29 4.88 -18.24
N TYR A 96 -0.45 6.01 -18.29
CA TYR A 96 -1.74 6.07 -18.97
C TYR A 96 -1.66 5.90 -20.50
N MET A 97 -0.48 6.09 -21.09
CA MET A 97 -0.21 5.92 -22.52
C MET A 97 0.38 4.53 -22.85
N LEU A 98 0.36 3.59 -21.91
CA LEU A 98 1.02 2.28 -22.02
C LEU A 98 2.55 2.39 -22.18
N ARG A 99 3.18 3.50 -21.79
CA ARG A 99 4.63 3.62 -21.84
C ARG A 99 5.26 2.96 -20.62
N PRO A 100 6.35 2.19 -20.78
CA PRO A 100 7.01 1.56 -19.66
C PRO A 100 7.61 2.62 -18.72
N LEU A 101 7.35 2.46 -17.43
CA LEU A 101 7.96 3.24 -16.37
C LEU A 101 9.15 2.45 -15.83
N LEU A 102 10.36 3.02 -15.88
CA LEU A 102 11.56 2.37 -15.34
C LEU A 102 11.88 2.81 -13.90
N SER A 103 11.01 3.63 -13.31
CA SER A 103 11.19 4.16 -11.96
C SER A 103 10.97 3.10 -10.88
N VAL A 104 11.74 3.23 -9.80
CA VAL A 104 11.56 2.51 -8.54
C VAL A 104 11.18 3.53 -7.47
N TRP A 105 10.17 3.20 -6.67
CA TRP A 105 9.67 4.02 -5.58
C TRP A 105 9.72 3.24 -4.28
N VAL A 106 10.12 3.90 -3.21
CA VAL A 106 10.09 3.34 -1.85
C VAL A 106 9.13 4.17 -1.02
N LEU A 107 8.02 3.56 -0.59
CA LEU A 107 7.06 4.20 0.30
C LEU A 107 7.30 3.69 1.73
N SER A 108 7.81 4.55 2.59
CA SER A 108 7.99 4.25 4.01
C SER A 108 6.68 4.47 4.75
N LEU A 109 6.12 3.42 5.35
CA LEU A 109 4.90 3.53 6.16
C LEU A 109 5.28 3.75 7.63
N ARG A 110 4.79 4.84 8.23
CA ARG A 110 4.99 5.07 9.67
C ARG A 110 4.13 4.10 10.48
N ALA A 111 4.71 3.50 11.52
CA ALA A 111 4.09 2.42 12.31
C ALA A 111 2.82 2.83 13.09
N VAL A 112 2.63 4.13 13.34
CA VAL A 112 1.63 4.67 14.29
C VAL A 112 0.17 4.49 13.83
N GLU A 113 -0.10 4.28 12.53
CA GLU A 113 -1.48 4.31 12.02
C GLU A 113 -2.09 2.97 11.58
N LEU A 114 -1.31 1.90 11.45
CA LEU A 114 -1.88 0.57 11.20
C LEU A 114 -2.74 0.11 12.39
N CYS A 115 -2.34 0.49 13.60
CA CYS A 115 -3.04 0.16 14.86
C CYS A 115 -4.25 1.05 15.17
N ALA A 116 -4.34 2.28 14.63
CA ALA A 116 -5.25 3.31 15.12
C ALA A 116 -6.69 3.24 14.57
N ARG A 117 -6.97 2.37 13.58
CA ARG A 117 -8.28 2.30 12.90
C ARG A 117 -9.18 1.16 13.39
N THR A 118 -8.88 0.57 14.55
CA THR A 118 -9.61 -0.55 15.13
C THR A 118 -10.54 -0.19 16.31
N SER A 119 -10.74 1.10 16.63
CA SER A 119 -11.69 1.53 17.67
C SER A 119 -13.11 1.71 17.14
#